data_AF-A0A7K0UPW1-F1
#
_entry.id   AF-A0A7K0UPW1-F1
#
_cell.length_a   1.000
_cell.length_b   1.000
_cell.length_c   1.000
_cell.angle_alpha   90.00
_cell.angle_beta   90.00
_cell.angle_gamma   90.00
#
_symmetry.space_group_name_H-M   'P 1'
#
loop_
_entity.id
_entity.type
_entity.pdbx_description
1 polymer ?
#
loop_
_entity_poly.entity_id
_entity_poly.type
_entity_poly.pdbx_seq_one_letter_code
_entity_poly.pdbx_strand_id
1 'polypeptide(L)'
;MTIRKSEDWGSTVTRPENLVICETDAAASQLATNYFLQQKPIPAIAITRSNLSRALGTKGANANSQKMQATPFDLIEVTFVDASKTEQKVLALGYGLLRKSWWRREIVAAMNTSFIGDWDCTPRSHPNDGKFDLLIVNSEMKPMQRLIASRRLRLGTHLPHPQISVKQLTSFEADCSTKPNLYVDDRKFMSVNQCKFRLLPDALTLYW
;
A
#
# COMPACT_ATOMS: atom_id res chain seq x y z
N MET A 1 -17.90 -2.56 -1.90
CA MET A 1 -18.68 -2.95 -0.70
C MET A 1 -17.74 -2.78 0.49
N THR A 2 -17.91 -1.71 1.28
CA THR A 2 -17.04 -1.42 2.42
C THR A 2 -17.21 -2.49 3.51
N ILE A 3 -16.15 -3.25 3.79
CA ILE A 3 -16.20 -4.36 4.76
C ILE A 3 -16.36 -3.78 6.18
N ARG A 4 -17.38 -4.23 6.92
CA ARG A 4 -17.55 -3.83 8.32
C ARG A 4 -16.70 -4.72 9.23
N LYS A 5 -16.32 -4.16 10.38
CA LYS A 5 -15.63 -4.91 11.44
C LYS A 5 -16.47 -6.16 11.78
N SER A 6 -15.85 -7.34 11.70
CA SER A 6 -16.41 -8.69 11.90
C SER A 6 -17.20 -9.36 10.77
N GLU A 7 -17.12 -8.88 9.52
CA GLU A 7 -17.59 -9.62 8.34
C GLU A 7 -16.47 -10.45 7.71
N ASP A 8 -16.83 -11.55 7.02
CA ASP A 8 -15.88 -12.37 6.27
C ASP A 8 -15.21 -11.54 5.16
N TRP A 9 -13.90 -11.72 4.99
CA TRP A 9 -13.07 -10.99 4.01
C TRP A 9 -13.36 -11.46 2.58
N GLY A 10 -14.55 -11.10 2.08
CA GLY A 10 -15.02 -11.49 0.76
C GLY A 10 -15.79 -12.82 0.75
N SER A 11 -15.87 -13.45 -0.42
CA SER A 11 -16.64 -14.68 -0.62
C SER A 11 -15.81 -15.77 -1.27
N THR A 12 -16.08 -17.03 -0.92
CA THR A 12 -15.48 -18.17 -1.62
C THR A 12 -16.15 -18.34 -2.97
N VAL A 13 -15.38 -18.27 -4.04
CA VAL A 13 -15.85 -18.41 -5.43
C VAL A 13 -15.05 -19.46 -6.17
N THR A 14 -15.58 -19.94 -7.30
CA THR A 14 -14.79 -20.74 -8.25
C THR A 14 -13.69 -19.86 -8.85
N ARG A 15 -12.53 -20.47 -9.14
CA ARG A 15 -11.42 -19.82 -9.82
C ARG A 15 -11.91 -19.10 -11.10
N PRO A 16 -11.68 -17.78 -11.24
CA PRO A 16 -12.02 -17.06 -12.46
C PRO A 16 -11.21 -17.55 -13.67
N GLU A 17 -11.84 -17.57 -14.85
CA GLU A 17 -11.17 -17.94 -16.10
C GLU A 17 -10.07 -16.93 -16.50
N ASN A 18 -10.29 -15.65 -16.21
CA ASN A 18 -9.36 -14.55 -16.51
C ASN A 18 -8.38 -14.26 -15.38
N LEU A 19 -8.17 -15.20 -14.45
CA LEU A 19 -7.27 -15.01 -13.32
C LEU A 19 -5.82 -14.91 -13.78
N VAL A 20 -5.19 -13.77 -13.50
CA VAL A 20 -3.76 -13.55 -13.71
C VAL A 20 -3.00 -13.81 -12.40
N ILE A 21 -2.00 -14.66 -12.46
CA ILE A 21 -1.16 -14.99 -11.31
C ILE A 21 0.08 -14.10 -11.33
N CYS A 22 0.25 -13.32 -10.27
CA CYS A 22 1.44 -12.52 -10.00
C CYS A 22 2.28 -13.18 -8.89
N GLU A 23 3.59 -13.05 -8.99
CA GLU A 23 4.48 -13.64 -7.99
C GLU A 23 4.60 -12.79 -6.72
N THR A 24 4.49 -11.46 -6.85
CA THR A 24 4.68 -10.48 -5.76
C THR A 24 3.69 -9.33 -5.83
N ASP A 25 3.53 -8.61 -4.71
CA ASP A 25 2.68 -7.41 -4.64
C ASP A 25 3.14 -6.33 -5.64
N ALA A 26 4.45 -6.14 -5.79
CA ALA A 26 5.04 -5.23 -6.77
C ALA A 26 4.67 -5.58 -8.22
N ALA A 27 4.64 -6.88 -8.56
CA ALA A 27 4.27 -7.35 -9.89
C ALA A 27 2.78 -7.11 -10.16
N ALA A 28 1.92 -7.36 -9.17
CA ALA A 28 0.50 -7.06 -9.23
C ALA A 28 0.24 -5.55 -9.38
N SER A 29 0.97 -4.71 -8.63
CA SER A 29 0.94 -3.24 -8.75
C SER A 29 1.28 -2.77 -10.15
N GLN A 30 2.36 -3.30 -10.74
CA GLN A 30 2.74 -2.95 -12.08
C GLN A 30 1.68 -3.39 -13.11
N LEU A 31 1.13 -4.58 -12.96
CA LEU A 31 0.07 -5.07 -13.84
C LEU A 31 -1.17 -4.19 -13.75
N ALA A 32 -1.66 -3.92 -12.54
CA ALA A 32 -2.81 -3.04 -12.30
C ALA A 32 -2.59 -1.65 -12.90
N THR A 33 -1.38 -1.08 -12.71
CA THR A 33 -0.98 0.20 -13.29
C THR A 33 -1.06 0.18 -14.82
N ASN A 34 -0.54 -0.86 -15.47
CA ASN A 34 -0.57 -0.97 -16.94
C ASN A 34 -2.00 -1.00 -17.49
N TYR A 35 -2.89 -1.77 -16.86
CA TYR A 35 -4.31 -1.82 -17.26
C TYR A 35 -5.01 -0.50 -17.02
N PHE A 36 -4.77 0.13 -15.86
CA PHE A 36 -5.32 1.43 -15.50
C PHE A 36 -4.92 2.53 -16.48
N LEU A 37 -3.64 2.62 -16.83
CA LEU A 37 -3.14 3.61 -17.81
C LEU A 37 -3.71 3.37 -19.22
N GLN A 38 -3.97 2.11 -19.58
CA GLN A 38 -4.64 1.74 -20.83
C GLN A 38 -6.17 1.89 -20.77
N GLN A 39 -6.72 2.35 -19.64
CA GLN A 39 -8.17 2.45 -19.40
C GLN A 39 -8.91 1.12 -19.62
N LYS A 40 -8.23 -0.01 -19.33
CA LYS A 40 -8.81 -1.35 -19.40
C LYS A 40 -9.22 -1.79 -17.99
N PRO A 41 -10.27 -2.62 -17.86
CA PRO A 41 -10.60 -3.26 -16.60
C PRO A 41 -9.41 -4.07 -16.09
N ILE A 42 -9.04 -3.86 -14.82
CA ILE A 42 -8.00 -4.65 -14.16
C ILE A 42 -8.53 -6.10 -14.05
N PRO A 43 -7.75 -7.12 -14.47
CA PRO A 43 -8.21 -8.50 -14.40
C PRO A 43 -8.30 -9.00 -12.95
N ALA A 44 -8.88 -10.17 -12.77
CA ALA A 44 -8.77 -10.90 -11.51
C ALA A 44 -7.29 -11.22 -11.24
N ILE A 45 -6.78 -10.92 -10.04
CA ILE A 45 -5.37 -11.14 -9.69
C ILE A 45 -5.24 -12.08 -8.49
N ALA A 46 -4.36 -13.08 -8.60
CA ALA A 46 -3.88 -13.87 -7.48
C ALA A 46 -2.39 -13.60 -7.25
N ILE A 47 -1.96 -13.46 -5.99
CA ILE A 47 -0.56 -13.15 -5.66
C ILE A 47 0.02 -14.29 -4.83
N THR A 48 1.00 -15.03 -5.35
CA THR A 48 1.51 -16.25 -4.70
C THR A 48 2.43 -15.96 -3.51
N ARG A 49 3.18 -14.86 -3.52
CA ARG A 49 3.98 -14.38 -2.39
C ARG A 49 3.59 -12.95 -2.05
N SER A 50 2.61 -12.80 -1.17
CA SER A 50 2.05 -11.50 -0.81
C SER A 50 2.32 -11.18 0.65
N ASN A 51 2.73 -9.93 0.92
CA ASN A 51 2.72 -9.40 2.26
C ASN A 51 1.32 -8.92 2.66
N LEU A 52 0.48 -8.56 1.69
CA LEU A 52 -0.91 -8.13 1.89
C LEU A 52 -1.76 -9.28 2.47
N SER A 53 -1.51 -10.51 2.01
CA SER A 53 -2.25 -11.70 2.45
C SER A 53 -2.10 -11.99 3.95
N ARG A 54 -1.07 -11.42 4.61
CA ARG A 54 -0.89 -11.55 6.06
C ARG A 54 -2.05 -10.94 6.84
N ALA A 55 -2.66 -9.87 6.32
CA ALA A 55 -3.86 -9.29 6.92
C ALA A 55 -5.05 -10.27 6.89
N LEU A 56 -5.04 -11.21 5.94
CA LEU A 56 -6.05 -12.26 5.78
C LEU A 56 -5.64 -13.57 6.46
N GLY A 57 -4.50 -13.61 7.15
CA GLY A 57 -4.00 -14.82 7.81
C GLY A 57 -3.39 -15.87 6.87
N THR A 58 -3.12 -15.52 5.60
CA THR A 58 -2.54 -16.43 4.60
C THR A 58 -1.15 -15.95 4.14
N LYS A 59 -0.40 -16.82 3.44
CA LYS A 59 0.95 -16.51 2.92
C LYS A 59 0.98 -16.13 1.44
N GLY A 60 -0.20 -16.03 0.82
CA GLY A 60 -0.39 -15.83 -0.60
C GLY A 60 -1.36 -16.86 -1.17
N ALA A 61 -1.71 -16.66 -2.44
CA ALA A 61 -2.69 -17.45 -3.15
C ALA A 61 -2.14 -18.82 -3.55
N ASN A 62 -2.96 -19.87 -3.46
CA ASN A 62 -2.63 -21.15 -4.07
C ASN A 62 -3.03 -21.13 -5.55
N ALA A 63 -2.03 -21.03 -6.43
CA ALA A 63 -2.21 -20.98 -7.88
C ALA A 63 -3.00 -22.15 -8.48
N ASN A 64 -3.06 -23.31 -7.80
CA ASN A 64 -3.76 -24.51 -8.28
C ASN A 64 -5.17 -24.65 -7.69
N SER A 65 -5.58 -23.76 -6.78
CA SER A 65 -6.89 -23.88 -6.14
C SER A 65 -8.03 -23.64 -7.13
N GLN A 66 -9.06 -24.48 -7.04
CA GLN A 66 -10.30 -24.35 -7.81
C GLN A 66 -11.35 -23.50 -7.09
N LYS A 67 -11.21 -23.32 -5.78
CA LYS A 67 -12.02 -22.43 -4.96
C LYS A 67 -11.11 -21.40 -4.31
N MET A 68 -11.39 -20.13 -4.53
CA MET A 68 -10.55 -19.03 -4.06
C MET A 68 -11.40 -18.05 -3.26
N GLN A 69 -10.77 -17.41 -2.27
CA GLN A 69 -11.40 -16.31 -1.56
C GLN A 69 -11.25 -15.05 -2.40
N ALA A 70 -12.37 -14.51 -2.91
CA ALA A 70 -12.41 -13.26 -3.65
C ALA A 70 -12.59 -12.10 -2.68
N THR A 71 -11.57 -11.26 -2.56
CA THR A 71 -11.54 -10.12 -1.64
C THR A 71 -11.50 -8.81 -2.45
N PRO A 72 -12.55 -7.98 -2.40
CA PRO A 72 -12.50 -6.63 -2.94
C PRO A 72 -11.38 -5.83 -2.28
N PHE A 73 -10.73 -4.97 -3.07
CA PHE A 73 -9.56 -4.24 -2.62
C PHE A 73 -9.56 -2.82 -3.15
N ASP A 74 -9.38 -1.87 -2.24
CA ASP A 74 -9.07 -0.48 -2.57
C ASP A 74 -7.65 -0.40 -3.13
N LEU A 75 -7.39 0.59 -3.98
CA LEU A 75 -6.05 0.93 -4.47
C LEU A 75 -5.71 2.37 -4.11
N ILE A 76 -4.42 2.68 -4.00
CA ILE A 76 -3.95 4.07 -3.90
C ILE A 76 -3.35 4.46 -5.24
N GLU A 77 -4.01 5.38 -5.95
CA GLU A 77 -3.41 6.09 -7.07
C GLU A 77 -2.34 7.05 -6.54
N VAL A 78 -1.11 6.85 -6.98
CA VAL A 78 0.02 7.73 -6.71
C VAL A 78 0.34 8.49 -7.99
N THR A 79 0.03 9.79 -7.98
CA THR A 79 0.39 10.70 -9.06
C THR A 79 1.61 11.50 -8.65
N PHE A 80 2.66 11.54 -9.48
CA PHE A 80 3.90 12.23 -9.13
C PHE A 80 4.58 12.87 -10.34
N VAL A 81 5.41 13.86 -10.06
CA VAL A 81 6.27 14.53 -11.05
C VAL A 81 7.72 14.39 -10.59
N ASP A 82 8.58 13.89 -11.47
CA ASP A 82 10.01 13.75 -11.21
C ASP A 82 10.84 14.82 -11.93
N ALA A 83 12.16 14.62 -12.05
CA ALA A 83 13.05 15.56 -12.70
C ALA A 83 12.77 15.76 -14.21
N SER A 84 12.09 14.81 -14.86
CA SER A 84 11.63 14.93 -16.25
C SER A 84 10.51 15.96 -16.42
N LYS A 85 9.89 16.43 -15.33
CA LYS A 85 8.73 17.32 -15.31
C LYS A 85 7.48 16.74 -15.99
N THR A 86 7.45 15.43 -16.23
CA THR A 86 6.26 14.72 -16.72
C THR A 86 5.50 14.13 -15.54
N GLU A 87 4.18 14.29 -15.54
CA GLU A 87 3.30 13.62 -14.60
C GLU A 87 3.24 12.12 -14.91
N GLN A 88 3.43 11.30 -13.88
CA GLN A 88 3.35 9.85 -13.93
C GLN A 88 2.33 9.36 -12.90
N LYS A 89 1.73 8.21 -13.18
CA LYS A 89 0.76 7.56 -12.29
C LYS A 89 1.12 6.09 -12.10
N VAL A 90 0.99 5.63 -10.86
CA VAL A 90 1.16 4.22 -10.47
C VAL A 90 0.10 3.88 -9.42
N LEU A 91 -0.38 2.63 -9.42
CA LEU A 91 -1.32 2.13 -8.42
C LEU A 91 -0.57 1.32 -7.37
N ALA A 92 -0.74 1.67 -6.10
CA ALA A 92 -0.27 0.89 -4.97
C ALA A 92 -1.39 -0.01 -4.44
N LEU A 93 -1.10 -1.30 -4.28
CA LEU A 93 -1.95 -2.24 -3.57
C LEU A 93 -1.75 -2.08 -2.06
N GLY A 94 -0.49 -2.09 -1.59
CA GLY A 94 -0.17 -2.05 -0.17
C GLY A 94 0.08 -0.65 0.33
N TYR A 95 1.04 0.05 -0.28
CA TYR A 95 1.47 1.36 0.20
C TYR A 95 2.22 2.19 -0.84
N GLY A 96 2.16 3.51 -0.66
CA GLY A 96 3.08 4.48 -1.25
C GLY A 96 3.89 5.17 -0.16
N LEU A 97 5.21 5.26 -0.33
CA LEU A 97 6.16 5.76 0.67
C LEU A 97 7.08 6.82 0.07
N LEU A 98 7.08 8.01 0.66
CA LEU A 98 8.03 9.07 0.38
C LEU A 98 9.06 9.14 1.50
N ARG A 99 10.33 8.98 1.14
CA ARG A 99 11.43 9.21 2.06
C ARG A 99 12.73 9.57 1.36
N LYS A 100 13.51 10.44 2.00
CA LYS A 100 14.91 10.68 1.62
C LYS A 100 15.88 9.85 2.43
N SER A 101 15.57 9.62 3.71
CA SER A 101 16.36 8.81 4.63
C SER A 101 15.43 8.19 5.67
N TRP A 102 15.81 7.04 6.21
CA TRP A 102 15.13 6.44 7.37
C TRP A 102 15.44 7.20 8.66
N TRP A 103 16.60 7.86 8.72
CA TRP A 103 17.17 8.41 9.95
C TRP A 103 16.97 9.91 10.12
N ARG A 104 16.64 10.61 9.05
CA ARG A 104 16.52 12.07 8.99
C ARG A 104 15.43 12.45 7.99
N ARG A 105 14.91 13.67 8.12
CA ARG A 105 13.83 14.23 7.28
C ARG A 105 12.49 13.52 7.50
N GLU A 106 11.46 14.14 6.95
CA GLU A 106 10.12 13.59 7.01
C GLU A 106 10.03 12.26 6.26
N ILE A 107 9.19 11.36 6.77
CA ILE A 107 8.74 10.16 6.08
C ILE A 107 7.23 10.24 6.00
N VAL A 108 6.69 10.07 4.80
CA VAL A 108 5.25 10.01 4.56
C VAL A 108 4.93 8.65 3.95
N ALA A 109 3.99 7.93 4.53
CA ALA A 109 3.47 6.68 3.97
C ALA A 109 1.94 6.74 3.89
N ALA A 110 1.40 6.54 2.70
CA ALA A 110 -0.01 6.27 2.49
C ALA A 110 -0.19 4.75 2.43
N MET A 111 -0.92 4.20 3.40
CA MET A 111 -0.97 2.76 3.67
C MET A 111 -2.38 2.25 3.50
N ASN A 112 -2.56 1.34 2.56
CA ASN A 112 -3.80 0.59 2.36
C ASN A 112 -3.81 -0.72 3.17
N THR A 113 -2.62 -1.20 3.53
CA THR A 113 -2.44 -2.31 4.47
C THR A 113 -1.46 -1.91 5.55
N SER A 114 -1.51 -2.60 6.69
CA SER A 114 -0.68 -2.32 7.84
C SER A 114 0.82 -2.53 7.62
N PHE A 115 1.20 -3.26 6.57
CA PHE A 115 2.53 -3.86 6.47
C PHE A 115 3.44 -3.19 5.43
N ILE A 116 4.70 -2.98 5.82
CA ILE A 116 5.83 -2.73 4.91
C ILE A 116 6.88 -3.80 5.22
N GLY A 117 6.98 -4.83 4.39
CA GLY A 117 7.77 -6.02 4.69
C GLY A 117 7.35 -6.65 6.03
N ASP A 118 8.31 -6.79 6.96
CA ASP A 118 8.06 -7.35 8.30
C ASP A 118 7.46 -6.35 9.31
N TRP A 119 7.31 -5.08 8.93
CA TRP A 119 6.87 -4.03 9.84
C TRP A 119 5.37 -3.86 9.84
N ASP A 120 4.76 -3.85 11.02
CA ASP A 120 3.38 -3.43 11.24
C ASP A 120 3.36 -1.92 11.56
N CYS A 121 3.21 -1.12 10.51
CA CYS A 121 3.29 0.33 10.54
C CYS A 121 1.95 0.97 10.88
N THR A 122 0.83 0.35 10.53
CA THR A 122 -0.51 0.84 10.87
C THR A 122 -1.39 -0.30 11.40
N PRO A 123 -1.22 -0.72 12.68
CA PRO A 123 -1.86 -1.92 13.23
C PRO A 123 -3.40 -1.90 13.28
N ARG A 124 -4.00 -0.77 12.92
CA ARG A 124 -5.46 -0.55 12.89
C ARG A 124 -6.01 -0.42 11.46
N SER A 125 -5.15 -0.52 10.45
CA SER A 125 -5.56 -0.46 9.03
C SER A 125 -6.43 -1.64 8.68
N HIS A 126 -7.54 -1.39 7.99
CA HIS A 126 -8.39 -2.43 7.42
C HIS A 126 -8.39 -2.23 5.91
N PRO A 127 -7.91 -3.19 5.11
CA PRO A 127 -8.05 -3.07 3.66
C PRO A 127 -9.53 -2.98 3.26
N ASN A 128 -9.82 -2.22 2.21
CA ASN A 128 -11.17 -2.02 1.67
C ASN A 128 -12.16 -1.28 2.60
N ASP A 129 -11.65 -0.40 3.48
CA ASP A 129 -12.47 0.45 4.36
C ASP A 129 -12.86 1.80 3.73
N GLY A 130 -12.49 2.03 2.47
CA GLY A 130 -12.75 3.26 1.74
C GLY A 130 -11.84 4.41 2.17
N LYS A 131 -10.72 4.14 2.86
CA LYS A 131 -9.69 5.11 3.24
C LYS A 131 -8.30 4.47 3.16
N PHE A 132 -7.27 5.30 3.24
CA PHE A 132 -5.92 4.84 3.55
C PHE A 132 -5.43 5.51 4.84
N ASP A 133 -4.54 4.84 5.56
CA ASP A 133 -3.83 5.41 6.70
C ASP A 133 -2.62 6.21 6.22
N LEU A 134 -2.65 7.52 6.46
CA LEU A 134 -1.52 8.41 6.26
C LEU A 134 -0.66 8.43 7.52
N LEU A 135 0.52 7.81 7.46
CA LEU A 135 1.54 7.86 8.48
C LEU A 135 2.59 8.93 8.13
N ILE A 136 2.81 9.87 9.04
CA ILE A 136 3.86 10.89 8.91
C ILE A 136 4.81 10.80 10.10
N VAL A 137 6.10 10.66 9.82
CA VAL A 137 7.18 10.78 10.80
C VAL A 137 7.86 12.13 10.62
N ASN A 138 7.71 13.02 11.60
CA ASN A 138 8.21 14.39 11.52
C ASN A 138 9.75 14.42 11.38
N SER A 139 10.25 15.36 10.58
CA SER A 139 11.66 15.66 10.40
C SER A 139 12.43 15.95 11.70
N GLU A 140 11.75 16.43 12.76
CA GLU A 140 12.30 16.72 14.08
C GLU A 140 12.62 15.46 14.92
N MET A 141 12.07 14.30 14.55
CA MET A 141 12.29 13.06 15.29
C MET A 141 13.78 12.67 15.24
N LYS A 142 14.40 12.61 16.42
CA LYS A 142 15.84 12.33 16.55
C LYS A 142 16.18 10.91 16.07
N PRO A 143 17.39 10.66 15.53
CA PRO A 143 17.78 9.34 15.03
C PRO A 143 17.63 8.20 16.06
N MET A 144 17.94 8.45 17.33
CA MET A 144 17.75 7.47 18.40
C MET A 144 16.27 7.14 18.64
N GLN A 145 15.38 8.13 18.57
CA GLN A 145 13.94 7.89 18.66
C GLN A 145 13.45 7.06 17.46
N ARG A 146 13.96 7.34 16.25
CA ARG A 146 13.67 6.56 15.04
C ARG A 146 14.14 5.11 15.17
N LEU A 147 15.31 4.87 15.75
CA LEU A 147 15.80 3.51 16.03
C LEU A 147 14.89 2.77 17.03
N ILE A 148 14.46 3.45 18.10
CA ILE A 148 13.54 2.85 19.09
C ILE A 148 12.19 2.55 18.45
N ALA A 149 11.64 3.47 17.66
CA ALA A 149 10.39 3.28 16.95
C ALA A 149 10.48 2.14 15.94
N SER A 150 11.58 2.06 15.15
CA SER A 150 11.75 1.01 14.16
C SER A 150 11.85 -0.39 14.77
N ARG A 151 12.46 -0.52 15.96
CA ARG A 151 12.47 -1.77 16.72
C ARG A 151 11.07 -2.20 17.17
N ARG A 152 10.17 -1.25 17.40
CA ARG A 152 8.78 -1.50 17.83
C ARG A 152 7.82 -1.74 16.66
N LEU A 153 8.19 -1.38 15.43
CA LEU A 153 7.37 -1.60 14.23
C LEU A 153 7.02 -3.08 14.03
N ARG A 154 7.94 -4.02 14.32
CA ARG A 154 7.66 -5.46 14.20
C ARG A 154 6.51 -5.93 15.11
N LEU A 155 6.28 -5.25 16.22
CA LEU A 155 5.25 -5.59 17.21
C LEU A 155 4.03 -4.67 17.10
N GLY A 156 4.00 -3.70 16.16
CA GLY A 156 2.95 -2.69 16.08
C GLY A 156 2.88 -1.72 17.27
N THR A 157 3.84 -1.74 18.21
CA THR A 157 3.80 -0.97 19.48
C THR A 157 4.55 0.36 19.42
N HIS A 158 4.79 0.88 18.22
CA HIS A 158 5.49 2.14 18.02
C HIS A 158 4.59 3.37 18.27
N LEU A 159 3.28 3.16 18.41
CA LEU A 159 2.29 4.18 18.73
C LEU A 159 1.80 4.06 20.19
N PRO A 160 1.45 5.18 20.85
CA PRO A 160 1.60 6.56 20.38
C PRO A 160 3.04 7.06 20.52
N HIS A 161 3.51 7.85 19.55
CA HIS A 161 4.76 8.61 19.64
C HIS A 161 4.51 10.06 19.20
N PRO A 162 4.99 11.09 19.93
CA PRO A 162 4.63 12.49 19.64
C PRO A 162 5.06 12.99 18.26
N GLN A 163 6.06 12.35 17.66
CA GLN A 163 6.60 12.69 16.33
C GLN A 163 6.12 11.75 15.22
N ILE A 164 5.16 10.87 15.52
CA ILE A 164 4.51 9.99 14.54
C ILE A 164 3.02 10.29 14.57
N SER A 165 2.45 10.70 13.44
CA SER A 165 1.02 10.90 13.30
C SER A 165 0.44 9.89 12.33
N VAL A 166 -0.77 9.42 12.61
CA VAL A 166 -1.55 8.54 11.72
C VAL A 166 -2.94 9.15 11.55
N LYS A 167 -3.38 9.33 10.30
CA LYS A 167 -4.70 9.87 9.96
C LYS A 167 -5.32 9.04 8.84
N GLN A 168 -6.61 8.75 8.91
CA GLN A 168 -7.33 8.13 7.81
C GLN A 168 -7.81 9.20 6.82
N LEU A 169 -7.47 9.06 5.54
CA LEU A 169 -7.79 10.00 4.47
C LEU A 169 -8.16 9.27 3.18
N THR A 170 -8.80 9.98 2.25
CA THR A 170 -9.07 9.49 0.88
C THR A 170 -8.21 10.18 -0.18
N SER A 171 -7.58 11.31 0.17
CA SER A 171 -6.60 11.99 -0.66
C SER A 171 -5.62 12.77 0.19
N PHE A 172 -4.38 12.88 -0.28
CA PHE A 172 -3.33 13.65 0.37
C PHE A 172 -2.31 14.13 -0.66
N GLU A 173 -1.92 15.40 -0.57
CA GLU A 173 -0.84 15.96 -1.37
C GLU A 173 0.36 16.19 -0.46
N ALA A 174 1.51 15.62 -0.83
CA ALA A 174 2.70 15.61 0.01
C ALA A 174 3.61 16.81 -0.29
N ASP A 175 4.20 17.39 0.76
CA ASP A 175 5.30 18.33 0.59
C ASP A 175 6.55 17.60 0.07
N CYS A 176 6.92 17.91 -1.17
CA CYS A 176 8.07 17.33 -1.84
C CYS A 176 9.25 18.32 -1.96
N SER A 177 9.26 19.40 -1.18
CA SER A 177 10.33 20.42 -1.16
C SER A 177 11.72 19.82 -0.94
N THR A 178 11.82 18.74 -0.14
CA THR A 178 13.09 18.04 0.14
C THR A 178 13.53 17.06 -0.95
N LYS A 179 12.73 16.90 -2.02
CA LYS A 179 12.88 15.92 -3.10
C LYS A 179 13.03 14.49 -2.56
N PRO A 180 12.02 13.95 -1.86
CA PRO A 180 12.06 12.58 -1.35
C PRO A 180 12.06 11.57 -2.50
N ASN A 181 12.58 10.36 -2.27
CA ASN A 181 12.38 9.24 -3.19
C ASN A 181 11.02 8.62 -2.95
N LEU A 182 10.32 8.26 -4.02
CA LEU A 182 9.07 7.51 -3.97
C LEU A 182 9.36 6.00 -4.00
N TYR A 183 8.60 5.25 -3.21
CA TYR A 183 8.54 3.79 -3.22
C TYR A 183 7.07 3.37 -3.27
N VAL A 184 6.74 2.38 -4.08
CA VAL A 184 5.37 1.83 -4.18
C VAL A 184 5.48 0.33 -4.18
N ASP A 185 4.86 -0.34 -3.21
CA ASP A 185 4.87 -1.81 -3.04
C ASP A 185 6.27 -2.41 -3.26
N ASP A 186 7.26 -1.94 -2.48
CA ASP A 186 8.68 -2.33 -2.53
C ASP A 186 9.46 -1.90 -3.80
N ARG A 187 8.79 -1.36 -4.83
CA ARG A 187 9.46 -0.79 -5.99
C ARG A 187 9.92 0.63 -5.72
N LYS A 188 11.21 0.87 -5.88
CA LYS A 188 11.80 2.21 -5.83
C LYS A 188 11.58 2.96 -7.14
N PHE A 189 11.06 4.17 -7.02
CA PHE A 189 11.04 5.21 -8.03
C PHE A 189 12.13 6.26 -7.71
N MET A 190 12.25 7.28 -8.55
CA MET A 190 13.25 8.34 -8.35
C MET A 190 12.77 9.42 -7.36
N SER A 191 13.59 10.47 -7.20
CA SER A 191 13.20 11.63 -6.41
C SER A 191 12.07 12.40 -7.10
N VAL A 192 11.05 12.75 -6.34
CA VAL A 192 9.86 13.45 -6.85
C VAL A 192 9.82 14.89 -6.34
N ASN A 193 9.26 15.78 -7.17
CA ASN A 193 9.06 17.20 -6.87
C ASN A 193 7.61 17.49 -6.44
N GLN A 194 6.68 16.62 -6.83
CA GLN A 194 5.28 16.65 -6.45
C GLN A 194 4.80 15.21 -6.31
N CYS A 195 3.93 14.93 -5.34
CA CYS A 195 3.35 13.62 -5.16
C CYS A 195 1.99 13.74 -4.48
N LYS A 196 0.98 13.10 -5.05
CA LYS A 196 -0.38 13.02 -4.53
C LYS A 196 -0.82 11.58 -4.44
N PHE A 197 -1.46 11.27 -3.32
CA PHE A 197 -2.11 10.00 -3.06
C PHE A 197 -3.62 10.19 -3.15
N ARG A 198 -4.31 9.27 -3.82
CA ARG A 198 -5.77 9.26 -3.91
C ARG A 198 -6.28 7.83 -3.84
N LEU A 199 -7.28 7.60 -3.02
CA LEU A 199 -7.92 6.29 -2.94
C LEU A 199 -8.79 6.04 -4.17
N LEU A 200 -8.72 4.81 -4.67
CA LEU A 200 -9.65 4.22 -5.62
C LEU A 200 -10.42 3.11 -4.88
N PRO A 201 -11.68 3.37 -4.46
CA PRO A 201 -12.44 2.39 -3.71
C PRO A 201 -12.86 1.21 -4.59
N ASP A 202 -12.85 -0.01 -4.03
CA ASP A 202 -13.27 -1.26 -4.69
C ASP A 202 -12.67 -1.43 -6.11
N ALA A 203 -11.42 -1.00 -6.30
CA ALA A 203 -10.79 -0.85 -7.62
C ALA A 203 -10.34 -2.17 -8.25
N LEU A 204 -10.18 -3.21 -7.44
CA LEU A 204 -9.72 -4.52 -7.88
C LEU A 204 -10.27 -5.63 -6.98
N THR A 205 -10.24 -6.87 -7.46
CA THR A 205 -10.50 -8.07 -6.64
C THR A 205 -9.27 -8.96 -6.60
N LEU A 206 -8.76 -9.21 -5.39
CA LEU A 206 -7.68 -10.18 -5.15
C LEU A 206 -8.27 -11.56 -4.85
N TYR A 207 -7.58 -12.60 -5.29
CA TYR A 207 -7.99 -13.99 -5.12
C TYR A 207 -6.91 -14.77 -4.37
N TRP A 208 -7.31 -15.43 -3.28
CA TRP A 208 -6.43 -16.17 -2.37
C TRP A 208 -6.75 -17.67 -2.34
#